data_AF-A0A8B6GR73-F1
#
_entry.id   AF-A0A8B6GR73-F1
#
_cell.length_a   1.000
_cell.length_b   1.000
_cell.length_c   1.000
_cell.angle_alpha   90.00
_cell.angle_beta   90.00
_cell.angle_gamma   90.00
#
_symmetry.space_group_name_H-M   'P 1'
#
loop_
_entity.id
_entity.type
_entity.pdbx_description
1 polymer ?
#
loop_
_entity_poly.entity_id
_entity_poly.type
_entity_poly.pdbx_seq_one_letter_code
_entity_poly.pdbx_strand_id
1 'polypeptide(L)'
;MEKKIGKPWCLSDPWSRMVKATGISLSTLKRKIEALDPVQDAVKEVHKSSVQKPGPKPWKLDDFNRNVVKRTIYDMYRKKEVVSMPRLHEVLKEKDITVTASLSTVVRTVKSLGFRFSKKGSGRRHVVERDDVVALRHHYLRQIRKYRQQERHIVYLDETWLNSNHVVKGDWLAG
;
A
#
# COMPACT_ATOMS: atom_id res chain seq x y z
N MET A 1 -10.41 -81.39 -5.06
CA MET A 1 -10.18 -80.07 -4.45
C MET A 1 -9.97 -79.06 -5.57
N GLU A 2 -11.04 -78.43 -6.04
CA GLU A 2 -10.96 -77.42 -7.10
C GLU A 2 -10.75 -76.03 -6.48
N LYS A 3 -9.68 -75.34 -6.87
CA LYS A 3 -9.41 -73.96 -6.44
C LYS A 3 -10.32 -73.03 -7.25
N LYS A 4 -11.22 -72.30 -6.59
CA LYS A 4 -11.99 -71.23 -7.21
C LYS A 4 -11.05 -70.09 -7.62
N ILE A 5 -10.82 -69.95 -8.93
CA ILE A 5 -10.12 -68.79 -9.49
C ILE A 5 -11.03 -67.57 -9.31
N GLY A 6 -10.58 -66.61 -8.49
CA GLY A 6 -11.31 -65.36 -8.28
C GLY A 6 -11.53 -64.61 -9.59
N LYS A 7 -12.71 -63.98 -9.75
CA LYS A 7 -13.07 -63.22 -10.95
C LYS A 7 -11.96 -62.19 -11.28
N PRO A 8 -11.56 -62.06 -12.56
CA PRO A 8 -10.54 -61.10 -12.93
C PRO A 8 -11.03 -59.68 -12.62
N TRP A 9 -10.13 -58.84 -12.11
CA TRP A 9 -10.38 -57.43 -11.85
C TRP A 9 -10.97 -56.78 -13.10
N CYS A 10 -12.18 -56.24 -13.01
CA CYS A 10 -12.86 -55.63 -14.14
C CYS A 10 -12.02 -54.44 -14.68
N LEU A 11 -11.40 -54.60 -15.85
CA LEU A 11 -10.68 -53.54 -16.59
C LEU A 11 -11.63 -52.49 -17.20
N SER A 12 -12.95 -52.64 -17.01
CA SER A 12 -13.98 -51.98 -17.83
C SER A 12 -14.20 -50.50 -17.51
N ASP A 13 -13.76 -49.99 -16.35
CA ASP A 13 -13.94 -48.57 -16.01
C ASP A 13 -12.65 -47.91 -15.49
N PRO A 14 -11.83 -47.37 -16.41
CA PRO A 14 -10.63 -46.61 -16.07
C PRO A 14 -10.93 -45.37 -15.21
N TRP A 15 -12.07 -44.71 -15.41
CA TRP A 15 -12.39 -43.45 -14.75
C TRP A 15 -12.67 -43.64 -13.27
N SER A 16 -13.45 -44.66 -12.90
CA SER A 16 -13.71 -44.99 -11.49
C SER A 16 -12.42 -45.30 -10.72
N ARG A 17 -11.47 -45.99 -11.35
CA ARG A 17 -10.15 -46.25 -10.76
C ARG A 17 -9.35 -44.98 -10.53
N MET A 18 -9.33 -44.08 -11.51
CA MET A 18 -8.61 -42.80 -11.39
C MET A 18 -9.22 -41.92 -10.30
N VAL A 19 -10.55 -41.84 -10.20
CA VAL A 19 -11.25 -41.13 -9.12
C VAL A 19 -10.86 -41.69 -7.77
N LYS A 20 -10.89 -43.02 -7.61
CA LYS A 20 -10.56 -43.69 -6.34
C LYS A 20 -9.09 -43.52 -5.95
N ALA A 21 -8.18 -43.53 -6.92
CA ALA A 21 -6.75 -43.40 -6.68
C ALA A 21 -6.32 -41.94 -6.39
N THR A 22 -6.90 -40.96 -7.08
CA THR A 22 -6.51 -39.54 -6.97
C THR A 22 -7.35 -38.74 -5.97
N GLY A 23 -8.55 -39.23 -5.61
CA GLY A 23 -9.51 -38.50 -4.77
C GLY A 23 -10.15 -37.29 -5.47
N ILE A 24 -9.96 -37.14 -6.78
CA ILE A 24 -10.46 -36.01 -7.58
C ILE A 24 -11.78 -36.41 -8.25
N SER A 25 -12.72 -35.47 -8.38
CA SER A 25 -14.00 -35.73 -9.03
C SER A 25 -13.84 -36.13 -10.50
N LEU A 26 -14.73 -37.03 -10.96
CA LEU A 26 -14.72 -37.56 -12.33
C LEU A 26 -14.80 -36.47 -13.41
N SER A 27 -15.61 -35.43 -13.17
CA SER A 27 -15.74 -34.26 -14.04
C SER A 27 -14.43 -33.47 -14.17
N THR A 28 -13.67 -33.33 -13.08
CA THR A 28 -12.38 -32.62 -13.11
C THR A 28 -11.32 -33.43 -13.83
N LEU A 29 -11.32 -34.76 -13.67
CA LEU A 29 -10.41 -35.65 -14.39
C LEU A 29 -10.69 -35.64 -15.89
N LYS A 30 -11.94 -35.80 -16.31
CA LYS A 30 -12.34 -35.69 -17.72
C LYS A 30 -11.92 -34.36 -18.33
N ARG A 31 -12.28 -33.25 -17.68
CA ARG A 31 -11.89 -31.91 -18.14
C ARG A 31 -10.38 -31.75 -18.26
N LYS A 32 -9.59 -32.29 -17.33
CA LYS A 32 -8.12 -32.21 -17.40
C LYS A 32 -7.57 -33.07 -18.53
N ILE A 33 -8.06 -34.29 -18.70
CA ILE A 33 -7.56 -35.24 -19.70
C ILE A 33 -7.96 -34.82 -21.11
N GLU A 34 -9.19 -34.34 -21.31
CA GLU A 34 -9.65 -33.80 -22.60
C GLU A 34 -8.95 -32.50 -22.98
N ALA A 35 -8.46 -31.74 -21.99
CA ALA A 35 -7.68 -30.52 -22.19
C ALA A 35 -6.16 -30.77 -22.31
N LEU A 36 -5.70 -32.02 -22.19
CA LEU A 36 -4.30 -32.39 -22.44
C LEU A 36 -4.15 -32.72 -23.92
N ASP A 37 -3.30 -31.97 -24.63
CA ASP A 37 -2.90 -32.31 -26.00
C ASP A 37 -1.66 -33.23 -25.91
N PRO A 38 -1.75 -34.50 -26.36
CA PRO A 38 -0.71 -35.50 -26.10
C PRO A 38 0.66 -35.17 -26.70
N VAL A 39 0.72 -34.25 -27.67
CA VAL A 39 1.95 -33.81 -28.34
C VAL A 39 2.60 -32.60 -27.65
N GLN A 40 1.82 -31.73 -27.00
CA GLN A 40 2.33 -30.48 -26.41
C GLN A 40 2.66 -30.58 -24.92
N ASP A 41 2.03 -31.49 -24.18
CA ASP A 41 2.14 -31.50 -22.71
C ASP A 41 3.33 -32.27 -22.15
N ALA A 42 3.97 -33.16 -22.93
CA ALA A 42 5.24 -33.78 -22.55
C ALA A 42 6.39 -32.76 -22.40
N VAL A 43 6.26 -31.57 -23.01
CA VAL A 43 7.23 -30.48 -22.93
C VAL A 43 6.92 -29.49 -21.80
N LYS A 44 5.69 -29.49 -21.25
CA LYS A 44 5.23 -28.48 -20.27
C LYS A 44 5.33 -28.93 -18.80
N GLU A 45 5.66 -30.18 -18.51
CA GLU A 45 5.69 -30.70 -17.12
C GLU A 45 6.79 -30.09 -16.22
N VAL A 46 7.77 -29.38 -16.78
CA VAL A 46 8.87 -28.80 -15.98
C VAL A 46 8.49 -27.45 -15.33
N HIS A 47 7.45 -26.75 -15.80
CA HIS A 47 7.10 -25.41 -15.30
C HIS A 47 5.59 -25.14 -15.22
N LYS A 48 4.89 -25.77 -14.27
CA LYS A 48 3.59 -25.24 -13.80
C LYS A 48 3.78 -24.55 -12.46
N SER A 49 4.31 -23.32 -12.51
CA SER A 49 4.07 -22.37 -11.42
C SER A 49 2.55 -22.21 -11.28
N SER A 50 2.04 -22.31 -10.06
CA SER A 50 0.63 -22.06 -9.74
C SER A 50 0.15 -20.82 -10.48
N VAL A 51 -0.81 -20.97 -11.41
CA VAL A 51 -1.41 -19.84 -12.11
C VAL A 51 -2.12 -19.01 -11.03
N GLN A 52 -1.46 -17.96 -10.57
CA GLN A 52 -2.04 -17.04 -9.61
C GLN A 52 -3.27 -16.42 -10.27
N LYS A 53 -4.43 -16.59 -9.63
CA LYS A 53 -5.65 -15.90 -10.08
C LYS A 53 -5.34 -14.41 -10.17
N PRO A 54 -5.76 -13.72 -11.25
CA PRO A 54 -5.57 -12.28 -11.32
C PRO A 54 -6.21 -11.66 -10.08
N GLY A 55 -5.40 -10.90 -9.33
CA GLY A 55 -5.86 -10.21 -8.14
C GLY A 55 -6.98 -9.21 -8.47
N PRO A 56 -7.71 -8.73 -7.45
CA PRO A 56 -8.73 -7.71 -7.65
C PRO A 56 -8.13 -6.50 -8.38
N LYS A 57 -8.89 -5.95 -9.34
CA LYS A 57 -8.46 -4.80 -10.15
C LYS A 57 -8.11 -3.63 -9.20
N PRO A 58 -6.94 -2.98 -9.38
CA PRO A 58 -6.53 -1.90 -8.48
C PRO A 58 -7.57 -0.78 -8.52
N TRP A 59 -7.92 -0.25 -7.34
CA TRP A 59 -8.79 0.92 -7.21
C TRP A 59 -8.18 2.09 -7.98
N LYS A 60 -8.73 2.40 -9.15
CA LYS A 60 -8.25 3.47 -10.01
C LYS A 60 -9.20 4.65 -9.91
N LEU A 61 -8.79 5.64 -9.13
CA LEU A 61 -9.46 6.93 -9.09
C LEU A 61 -9.07 7.75 -10.32
N ASP A 62 -10.05 8.45 -10.90
CA ASP A 62 -9.86 9.41 -11.99
C ASP A 62 -8.91 10.56 -11.61
N ASP A 63 -8.18 11.10 -12.60
CA ASP A 63 -7.14 12.10 -12.35
C ASP A 63 -7.70 13.40 -11.78
N PHE A 64 -8.91 13.79 -12.21
CA PHE A 64 -9.61 14.94 -11.66
C PHE A 64 -9.82 14.78 -10.15
N ASN A 65 -10.39 13.66 -9.73
CA ASN A 65 -10.67 13.38 -8.32
C ASN A 65 -9.38 13.29 -7.49
N ARG A 66 -8.29 12.76 -8.06
CA ARG A 66 -6.96 12.76 -7.42
C ARG A 66 -6.47 14.18 -7.13
N ASN A 67 -6.62 15.09 -8.09
CA ASN A 67 -6.20 16.47 -7.96
C ASN A 67 -7.06 17.25 -6.97
N VAL A 68 -8.37 16.99 -6.91
CA VAL A 68 -9.25 17.58 -5.91
C VAL A 68 -8.83 17.17 -4.50
N VAL A 69 -8.56 15.88 -4.26
CA VAL A 69 -8.08 15.37 -2.96
C VAL A 69 -6.75 16.03 -2.57
N LYS A 70 -5.78 16.08 -3.48
CA LYS A 70 -4.49 16.77 -3.24
C LYS A 70 -4.70 18.22 -2.83
N ARG A 71 -5.51 18.95 -3.59
CA ARG A 71 -5.78 20.37 -3.33
C ARG A 71 -6.44 20.57 -1.97
N THR A 72 -7.42 19.75 -1.62
CA THR A 72 -8.04 19.82 -0.29
C THR A 72 -7.04 19.61 0.85
N ILE A 73 -6.12 18.66 0.69
CA ILE A 73 -5.07 18.39 1.69
C ILE A 73 -4.14 19.60 1.81
N TYR A 74 -3.69 20.18 0.69
CA TYR A 74 -2.86 21.38 0.70
C TYR A 74 -3.58 22.60 1.28
N ASP A 75 -4.87 22.76 1.02
CA ASP A 75 -5.68 23.84 1.61
C ASP A 75 -5.79 23.68 3.13
N MET A 76 -5.93 22.45 3.64
CA MET A 76 -5.91 22.17 5.09
C MET A 76 -4.54 22.53 5.70
N TYR A 77 -3.44 22.17 5.05
CA TYR A 77 -2.10 22.57 5.49
C TYR A 77 -1.93 24.09 5.49
N ARG A 78 -2.44 24.78 4.45
CA ARG A 78 -2.39 26.24 4.35
C ARG A 78 -3.15 26.93 5.49
N LYS A 79 -4.27 26.34 5.92
CA LYS A 79 -5.06 26.76 7.09
C LYS A 79 -4.42 26.37 8.44
N LYS A 80 -3.27 25.70 8.44
CA LYS A 80 -2.59 25.12 9.62
C LYS A 80 -3.47 24.13 10.39
N GLU A 81 -4.42 23.50 9.71
CA GLU A 81 -5.24 22.44 10.27
C GLU A 81 -4.56 21.09 10.13
N VAL A 82 -4.74 20.22 11.13
CA VAL A 82 -4.23 18.85 11.08
C VAL A 82 -5.12 18.03 10.16
N VAL A 83 -4.52 17.35 9.19
CA VAL A 83 -5.24 16.53 8.22
C VAL A 83 -5.68 15.24 8.88
N SER A 84 -6.84 15.27 9.52
CA SER A 84 -7.50 14.09 10.07
C SER A 84 -8.34 13.41 8.99
N MET A 85 -8.24 12.09 8.88
CA MET A 85 -8.94 11.35 7.81
C MET A 85 -10.47 11.47 7.86
N PRO A 86 -11.13 11.42 9.05
CA PRO A 86 -12.57 11.69 9.15
C PRO A 86 -12.94 13.10 8.70
N ARG A 87 -12.18 14.12 9.12
CA ARG A 87 -12.41 15.52 8.72
C ARG A 87 -12.21 15.70 7.21
N LEU A 88 -11.19 15.07 6.64
CA LEU A 88 -10.97 15.06 5.20
C LEU A 88 -12.14 14.36 4.48
N HIS A 89 -12.66 13.27 5.02
CA HIS A 89 -13.82 12.56 4.45
C HIS A 89 -15.08 13.43 4.47
N GLU A 90 -15.34 14.18 5.53
CA GLU A 90 -16.45 15.16 5.61
C GLU A 90 -16.30 16.26 4.55
N VAL A 91 -15.12 16.90 4.47
CA VAL A 91 -14.85 17.96 3.49
C VAL A 91 -14.94 17.45 2.04
N LEU A 92 -14.57 16.20 1.78
CA LEU A 92 -14.73 15.57 0.47
C LEU A 92 -16.18 15.16 0.18
N LYS A 93 -17.01 14.99 1.21
CA LYS A 93 -18.45 14.70 1.09
C LYS A 93 -19.22 15.93 0.65
N GLU A 94 -18.90 17.08 1.23
CA GLU A 94 -19.48 18.37 0.84
C GLU A 94 -19.17 18.76 -0.61
N LYS A 95 -18.09 18.21 -1.18
CA LYS A 95 -17.65 18.48 -2.57
C LYS A 95 -18.16 17.45 -3.59
N ASP A 96 -19.07 16.55 -3.19
CA ASP A 96 -19.71 15.53 -4.04
C ASP A 96 -18.74 14.64 -4.85
N ILE A 97 -17.63 14.24 -4.24
CA ILE A 97 -16.59 13.43 -4.91
C ILE A 97 -16.91 11.94 -4.79
N THR A 98 -16.77 11.17 -5.87
CA THR A 98 -17.02 9.72 -5.92
C THR A 98 -16.15 8.88 -4.94
N VAL A 99 -15.07 9.46 -4.41
CA VAL A 99 -14.15 8.85 -3.42
C VAL A 99 -14.83 8.64 -2.06
N THR A 100 -15.93 9.35 -1.81
CA THR A 100 -16.48 9.56 -0.46
C THR A 100 -17.32 8.40 0.07
N ALA A 101 -17.40 7.27 -0.64
CA ALA A 101 -18.17 6.11 -0.20
C ALA A 101 -17.78 5.58 1.19
N SER A 102 -16.47 5.57 1.53
CA SER A 102 -16.02 5.14 2.85
C SER A 102 -14.72 5.83 3.29
N LEU A 103 -14.52 5.94 4.61
CA LEU A 103 -13.27 6.44 5.19
C LEU A 103 -12.06 5.62 4.72
N SER A 104 -12.21 4.30 4.61
CA SER A 104 -11.17 3.40 4.11
C SER A 104 -10.76 3.71 2.66
N THR A 105 -11.73 4.11 1.83
CA THR A 105 -11.48 4.54 0.44
C THR A 105 -10.66 5.83 0.40
N VAL A 106 -10.96 6.80 1.27
CA VAL A 106 -10.17 8.03 1.40
C VAL A 106 -8.74 7.70 1.84
N VAL A 107 -8.55 6.85 2.84
CA VAL A 107 -7.22 6.41 3.29
C VAL A 107 -6.41 5.74 2.19
N ARG A 108 -7.03 4.83 1.43
CA ARG A 108 -6.36 4.18 0.28
C ARG A 108 -6.00 5.19 -0.80
N THR A 109 -6.89 6.14 -1.07
CA THR A 109 -6.69 7.20 -2.07
C THR A 109 -5.51 8.09 -1.67
N VAL A 110 -5.50 8.60 -0.44
CA VAL A 110 -4.42 9.45 0.07
C VAL A 110 -3.07 8.73 0.03
N LYS A 111 -3.02 7.45 0.42
CA LYS A 111 -1.80 6.63 0.27
C LYS A 111 -1.36 6.48 -1.19
N SER A 112 -2.30 6.25 -2.10
CA SER A 112 -2.00 6.13 -3.54
C SER A 112 -1.48 7.42 -4.17
N LEU A 113 -1.76 8.57 -3.54
CA LEU A 113 -1.28 9.89 -3.96
C LEU A 113 0.14 10.20 -3.46
N GLY A 114 0.75 9.29 -2.69
CA GLY A 114 2.10 9.45 -2.13
C GLY A 114 2.14 10.02 -0.71
N PHE A 115 0.99 10.32 -0.09
CA PHE A 115 0.98 10.79 1.28
C PHE A 115 1.23 9.63 2.26
N ARG A 116 2.13 9.85 3.20
CA ARG A 116 2.45 8.89 4.26
C ARG A 116 2.07 9.47 5.62
N PHE A 117 1.38 8.67 6.43
CA PHE A 117 1.14 9.03 7.83
C PHE A 117 2.42 8.83 8.63
N SER A 118 2.91 9.90 9.25
CA SER A 118 4.05 9.83 10.16
C SER A 118 3.59 10.10 11.59
N LYS A 119 3.92 9.17 12.49
CA LYS A 119 3.76 9.40 13.92
C LYS A 119 4.85 10.36 14.37
N LYS A 120 4.46 11.46 15.02
CA LYS A 120 5.43 12.36 15.65
C LYS A 120 5.98 11.63 16.87
N GLY A 121 7.15 11.01 16.73
CA GLY A 121 7.88 10.45 17.87
C GLY A 121 8.13 11.54 18.91
N SER A 122 8.10 11.16 20.19
CA SER A 122 8.27 12.06 21.35
C SER A 122 9.32 13.15 21.07
N GLY A 123 8.85 14.40 21.12
CA GLY A 123 9.64 15.62 21.21
C GLY A 123 10.39 16.12 19.97
N ARG A 124 11.00 15.28 19.11
CA ARG A 124 12.14 15.79 18.29
C ARG A 124 12.37 15.27 16.88
N ARG A 125 11.49 14.46 16.26
CA ARG A 125 11.92 13.72 15.04
C ARG A 125 11.21 13.96 13.72
N HIS A 126 10.19 14.82 13.66
CA HIS A 126 9.60 15.16 12.35
C HIS A 126 9.32 16.66 12.26
N VAL A 127 10.42 17.42 12.18
CA VAL A 127 10.40 18.74 11.57
C VAL A 127 10.69 18.48 10.10
N VAL A 128 9.64 18.27 9.29
CA VAL A 128 9.78 18.66 7.87
C VAL A 128 9.99 20.16 7.96
N GLU A 129 11.23 20.63 7.74
CA GLU A 129 11.54 22.05 7.82
C GLU A 129 10.58 22.76 6.87
N ARG A 130 9.76 23.67 7.41
CA ARG A 130 8.96 24.55 6.58
C ARG A 130 9.91 25.42 5.76
N ASP A 131 9.50 25.81 4.55
CA ASP A 131 10.36 26.58 3.65
C ASP A 131 10.88 27.89 4.27
N ASP A 132 10.08 28.52 5.14
CA ASP A 132 10.50 29.71 5.90
C ASP A 132 11.60 29.41 6.92
N VAL A 133 11.54 28.26 7.59
CA VAL A 133 12.59 27.79 8.51
C VAL A 133 13.87 27.46 7.73
N VAL A 134 13.76 26.84 6.55
CA VAL A 134 14.90 26.57 5.66
C VAL A 134 15.56 27.87 5.23
N ALA A 135 14.77 28.87 4.84
CA ALA A 135 15.27 30.18 4.43
C ALA A 135 16.01 30.90 5.58
N LEU A 136 15.43 30.88 6.79
CA LEU A 136 16.07 31.41 7.99
C LEU A 136 17.39 30.69 8.31
N ARG A 137 17.42 29.36 8.17
CA ARG A 137 18.65 28.56 8.37
C ARG A 137 19.73 28.94 7.37
N HIS A 138 19.38 29.08 6.09
CA HIS A 138 20.30 29.52 5.04
C HIS A 138 20.81 30.95 5.28
N HIS A 139 19.95 31.85 5.75
CA HIS A 139 20.35 33.20 6.12
C HIS A 139 21.34 33.17 7.30
N TYR A 140 20.98 32.47 8.37
CA TYR A 140 21.82 32.31 9.56
C TYR A 140 23.20 31.74 9.22
N LEU A 141 23.26 30.66 8.45
CA LEU A 141 24.52 30.02 8.07
C LEU A 141 25.42 30.95 7.23
N ARG A 142 24.83 31.77 6.35
CA ARG A 142 25.58 32.79 5.60
C ARG A 142 26.18 33.85 6.52
N GLN A 143 25.42 34.34 7.50
CA GLN A 143 25.91 35.32 8.46
C GLN A 143 27.03 34.74 9.34
N ILE A 144 26.86 33.52 9.88
CA ILE A 144 27.88 32.87 10.69
C ILE A 144 29.19 32.65 9.91
N ARG A 145 29.12 32.26 8.64
CA ARG A 145 30.31 32.15 7.79
C ARG A 145 31.04 33.49 7.64
N LYS A 146 30.30 34.57 7.39
CA LYS A 146 30.87 35.93 7.31
C LYS A 146 31.54 36.34 8.60
N TYR A 147 30.92 36.10 9.75
CA TYR A 147 31.50 36.47 11.06
C TYR A 147 32.74 35.66 11.41
N ARG A 148 32.79 34.38 11.03
CA ARG A 148 34.00 33.55 11.18
C ARG A 148 35.16 34.04 10.32
N GLN A 149 34.88 34.49 9.09
CA GLN A 149 35.90 35.06 8.21
C GLN A 149 36.46 36.40 8.73
N GLN A 150 35.67 37.13 9.52
CA GLN A 150 36.08 38.36 10.19
C GLN A 150 36.71 38.12 11.57
N GLU A 151 37.03 36.86 11.91
CA GLU A 151 37.63 36.46 13.18
C GLU A 151 36.86 36.95 14.43
N ARG A 152 35.54 37.11 14.32
CA ARG A 152 34.69 37.51 15.45
C ARG A 152 34.47 36.34 16.40
N HIS A 153 34.53 36.60 17.70
CA HIS A 153 34.16 35.63 18.73
C HIS A 153 32.64 35.41 18.74
N ILE A 154 32.19 34.16 18.55
CA ILE A 154 30.77 33.81 18.49
C ILE A 154 30.41 33.04 19.76
N VAL A 155 29.50 33.59 20.56
CA VAL A 155 28.97 32.96 21.78
C VAL A 155 27.53 32.54 21.51
N TYR A 156 27.21 31.27 21.84
CA TYR A 156 25.85 30.74 21.75
C TYR A 156 25.25 30.67 23.15
N LEU A 157 24.08 31.29 23.32
CA LEU A 157 23.25 31.18 24.51
C LEU A 157 22.04 30.32 24.14
N ASP A 158 21.91 29.15 24.75
CA ASP A 158 20.78 28.26 24.51
C ASP A 158 19.73 28.37 25.61
N GLU A 159 18.52 28.79 25.22
CA GLU A 159 17.33 28.64 26.04
C GLU A 159 16.45 27.53 25.46
N THR A 160 16.35 26.39 26.15
CA THR A 160 15.42 25.31 25.79
C THR A 160 14.13 25.40 26.58
N TRP A 161 13.13 26.07 26.01
CA TRP A 161 11.76 26.02 26.52
C TRP A 161 11.06 24.75 26.01
N LEU A 162 10.79 23.79 26.90
CA LEU A 162 9.95 22.62 26.64
C LEU A 162 8.47 23.00 26.74
N ASN A 163 7.88 23.50 25.64
CA ASN A 163 6.42 23.65 25.58
C ASN A 163 5.79 22.30 25.19
N SER A 164 5.36 21.55 26.21
CA SER A 164 4.81 20.19 26.09
C SER A 164 3.35 20.15 25.63
N ASN A 165 2.67 21.29 25.51
CA ASN A 165 1.20 21.31 25.56
C ASN A 165 0.50 21.29 24.19
N HIS A 166 1.21 21.34 23.07
CA HIS A 166 0.59 21.35 21.72
C HIS A 166 1.22 20.31 20.79
N VAL A 167 1.25 19.04 21.23
CA VAL A 167 1.79 17.93 20.42
C VAL A 167 0.64 17.06 19.90
N VAL A 168 0.32 17.20 18.60
CA VAL A 168 -0.50 16.20 17.91
C VAL A 168 0.30 14.92 17.67
N LYS A 169 -0.34 13.77 17.89
CA LYS A 169 0.28 12.41 17.86
C LYS A 169 0.90 12.04 16.50
N GLY A 170 0.51 12.69 15.41
CA GLY A 170 0.99 12.41 14.05
C GLY A 170 0.35 13.31 13.01
N ASP A 171 0.90 13.30 11.81
CA ASP A 171 0.38 14.05 10.67
C ASP A 171 0.62 13.27 9.36
N TRP A 172 -0.10 13.64 8.31
CA TRP A 172 0.16 13.13 6.96
C TRP A 172 1.18 14.05 6.29
N LEU A 173 2.15 13.47 5.58
CA LEU A 173 3.18 14.21 4.86
C LEU A 173 3.17 13.79 3.40
N ALA A 174 3.33 14.75 2.48
CA ALA A 174 3.64 14.45 1.09
C ALA A 174 5.04 13.80 1.06
N GLY A 175 5.13 12.61 0.48
CA GLY A 175 6.34 11.81 0.47
C GLY A 175 6.98 11.65 -0.90
#